data_AF-A0A7W8S3R9-F1
#
_entry.id   AF-A0A7W8S3R9-F1
#
_cell.length_a   1.000
_cell.length_b   1.000
_cell.length_c   1.000
_cell.angle_alpha   90.00
_cell.angle_beta   90.00
_cell.angle_gamma   90.00
#
_symmetry.space_group_name_H-M   'P 1'
#
loop_
_entity.id
_entity.type
_entity.pdbx_description
1 polymer ?
#
loop_
_entity_poly.entity_id
_entity_poly.type
_entity_poly.pdbx_seq_one_letter_code
_entity_poly.pdbx_strand_id
1 'polypeptide(L)'
;MYCVRCPSEAIRNVDFIVEELHRREPEDPSRIGATRIALQNQRSNLLAFAGVLDQKLGAMDRASGVSDPLVRATCLLHRKPDTSVTFSQAWNRLHAAIGHKFHDLYTAVSQARR
;
A
#
# COMPACT_ATOMS: atom_id res chain seq x y z
N MET A 1 8.22 -7.58 -18.46
CA MET A 1 7.79 -6.60 -17.44
C MET A 1 6.64 -7.22 -16.67
N TYR A 2 6.93 -7.94 -15.58
CA TYR A 2 5.88 -8.53 -14.75
C TYR A 2 5.22 -7.41 -13.96
N CYS A 3 4.07 -6.94 -14.46
CA CYS A 3 3.17 -6.14 -13.65
C CYS A 3 2.82 -7.00 -12.43
N VAL A 4 3.18 -6.53 -11.24
CA VAL A 4 2.62 -7.07 -10.00
C VAL A 4 1.11 -7.02 -10.18
N ARG A 5 0.49 -8.21 -10.28
CA ARG A 5 -0.95 -8.39 -10.49
C ARG A 5 -1.73 -7.43 -9.61
N CYS A 6 -2.82 -6.89 -10.16
CA CYS A 6 -3.70 -5.94 -9.48
C CYS A 6 -3.96 -6.41 -8.03
N PRO A 7 -3.88 -5.55 -6.99
CA PRO A 7 -4.01 -5.97 -5.60
C PRO A 7 -5.26 -6.83 -5.31
N SER A 8 -6.34 -6.62 -6.07
CA SER A 8 -7.56 -7.41 -6.02
C SER A 8 -7.37 -8.89 -6.39
N GLU A 9 -6.49 -9.21 -7.34
CA GLU A 9 -6.20 -10.59 -7.72
C GLU A 9 -5.36 -11.32 -6.66
N ALA A 10 -4.42 -10.62 -6.04
CA ALA A 10 -3.61 -11.19 -4.96
C ALA A 10 -4.47 -11.54 -3.74
N ILE A 11 -5.41 -10.66 -3.37
CA ILE A 11 -6.38 -10.90 -2.28
C ILE A 11 -7.28 -12.10 -2.62
N ARG A 12 -7.83 -12.15 -3.83
CA ARG A 12 -8.66 -13.27 -4.32
C ARG A 12 -7.91 -14.60 -4.26
N ASN A 13 -6.62 -14.61 -4.59
CA ASN A 13 -5.82 -15.84 -4.53
C ASN A 13 -5.61 -16.33 -3.09
N VAL A 14 -5.43 -15.43 -2.13
CA VAL A 14 -5.31 -15.83 -0.71
C VAL A 14 -6.63 -16.39 -0.19
N ASP A 15 -7.76 -15.78 -0.55
CA ASP A 15 -9.09 -16.26 -0.15
C ASP A 15 -9.34 -17.68 -0.68
N PHE A 16 -8.99 -17.92 -1.94
CA PHE A 16 -9.05 -19.26 -2.53
C PHE A 16 -8.18 -20.29 -1.77
N ILE A 17 -6.94 -19.92 -1.43
CA ILE A 17 -6.01 -20.81 -0.70
C ILE A 17 -6.54 -21.11 0.70
N VAL A 18 -7.04 -20.11 1.42
CA VAL A 18 -7.62 -20.30 2.76
C VAL A 18 -8.80 -21.26 2.71
N GLU A 19 -9.65 -21.14 1.70
CA GLU A 19 -10.81 -22.02 1.49
C GLU A 19 -10.39 -23.45 1.12
N GLU A 20 -9.36 -23.62 0.28
CA GLU A 20 -8.84 -24.95 -0.05
C GLU A 20 -8.20 -25.63 1.17
N LEU A 21 -7.46 -24.87 1.98
CA LEU A 21 -6.89 -25.38 3.24
C LEU A 21 -7.98 -25.78 4.21
N HIS A 22 -9.07 -25.01 4.30
CA HIS A 22 -10.20 -25.37 5.15
C HIS A 22 -10.85 -26.70 4.75
N ARG A 23 -11.06 -26.91 3.44
CA ARG A 23 -11.63 -28.17 2.92
C ARG A 23 -10.78 -29.39 3.20
N ARG A 24 -9.45 -29.24 3.25
CA ARG A 24 -8.49 -30.33 3.52
C ARG A 24 -8.10 -30.47 4.98
N GLU A 25 -8.55 -29.57 5.85
CA GLU A 25 -8.25 -29.59 7.28
C GLU A 25 -8.55 -30.93 7.97
N PRO A 26 -9.62 -31.69 7.59
CA PRO A 26 -9.85 -33.02 8.15
C PRO A 26 -8.73 -34.04 7.90
N GLU A 27 -7.91 -33.87 6.85
CA GLU A 27 -6.82 -34.79 6.50
C GLU A 27 -5.61 -34.67 7.45
N ASP A 28 -5.38 -33.48 8.01
CA ASP A 28 -4.32 -33.20 9.00
C ASP A 28 -4.72 -31.94 9.81
N PRO A 29 -5.61 -32.10 10.80
CA PRO A 29 -6.19 -30.97 11.53
C PRO A 29 -5.13 -30.10 12.22
N SER A 30 -4.04 -30.71 12.67
CA SER A 30 -2.96 -30.00 13.36
C SER A 30 -2.22 -29.06 12.40
N ARG A 31 -1.66 -29.58 11.30
CA ARG A 31 -0.79 -28.79 10.43
C ARG A 31 -1.55 -27.91 9.46
N ILE A 32 -2.63 -28.43 8.88
CA ILE A 32 -3.44 -27.70 7.91
C ILE A 32 -4.23 -26.60 8.64
N GLY A 33 -4.81 -26.91 9.80
CA GLY A 33 -5.52 -25.93 10.63
C GLY A 33 -4.61 -24.79 11.09
N ALA A 34 -3.41 -25.09 11.59
CA ALA A 34 -2.44 -24.07 11.99
C ALA A 34 -2.05 -23.15 10.81
N THR A 35 -1.81 -23.74 9.63
CA THR A 35 -1.43 -22.99 8.42
C THR A 35 -2.57 -22.09 7.93
N ARG A 36 -3.81 -22.60 7.91
CA ARG A 36 -5.01 -21.82 7.54
C ARG A 36 -5.16 -20.59 8.44
N ILE A 37 -5.10 -20.79 9.76
CA ILE A 37 -5.25 -19.71 10.75
C ILE A 37 -4.15 -18.67 10.58
N ALA A 38 -2.89 -19.10 10.45
CA ALA A 38 -1.77 -18.19 10.25
C ALA A 38 -1.93 -17.32 8.99
N LEU A 39 -2.33 -17.94 7.87
CA LEU A 39 -2.55 -17.22 6.61
C LEU A 39 -3.73 -16.24 6.70
N GLN A 40 -4.83 -16.65 7.32
CA GLN A 40 -6.01 -15.80 7.51
C GLN A 40 -5.70 -14.59 8.42
N ASN A 41 -4.93 -14.80 9.49
CA ASN A 41 -4.47 -13.74 10.37
C ASN A 41 -3.52 -12.79 9.64
N GLN A 42 -2.56 -13.31 8.87
CA GLN A 42 -1.65 -12.49 8.09
C GLN A 42 -2.39 -11.61 7.08
N ARG A 43 -3.36 -12.18 6.35
CA ARG A 43 -4.23 -11.41 5.44
C ARG A 43 -4.99 -10.32 6.18
N SER A 44 -5.64 -10.67 7.30
CA SER A 44 -6.44 -9.71 8.08
C SER A 44 -5.57 -8.56 8.59
N ASN A 45 -4.37 -8.87 9.09
CA ASN A 45 -3.41 -7.87 9.55
C ASN A 45 -2.95 -6.94 8.42
N LEU A 46 -2.69 -7.47 7.22
CA LEU A 46 -2.33 -6.68 6.05
C LEU A 46 -3.47 -5.75 5.61
N LEU A 47 -4.72 -6.23 5.62
CA LEU A 47 -5.89 -5.42 5.28
C LEU A 47 -6.17 -4.35 6.33
N ALA A 48 -6.03 -4.67 7.62
CA ALA A 48 -6.15 -3.69 8.69
C ALA A 48 -5.08 -2.59 8.57
N PHE A 49 -3.83 -2.97 8.29
CA PHE A 49 -2.75 -2.02 8.02
C PHE A 49 -3.05 -1.14 6.81
N ALA A 50 -3.54 -1.73 5.70
CA ALA A 50 -3.95 -0.97 4.51
C ALA A 50 -5.06 0.03 4.83
N GLY A 51 -6.07 -0.36 5.63
CA GLY A 51 -7.14 0.54 6.07
C GLY A 51 -6.63 1.74 6.88
N VAL A 52 -5.67 1.54 7.79
CA VAL A 52 -5.04 2.64 8.53
C VAL A 52 -4.26 3.55 7.58
N LEU A 53 -3.54 2.98 6.60
CA LEU A 53 -2.82 3.75 5.60
C LEU A 53 -3.76 4.60 4.74
N ASP A 54 -4.86 4.02 4.27
CA ASP A 54 -5.86 4.73 3.46
C ASP A 54 -6.53 5.87 4.24
N GLN A 55 -6.80 5.69 5.54
CA GLN A 55 -7.29 6.78 6.39
C GLN A 55 -6.29 7.93 6.51
N LYS A 56 -4.99 7.62 6.71
CA LYS A 56 -3.93 8.64 6.79
C LYS A 56 -3.77 9.41 5.48
N LEU A 57 -3.77 8.70 4.35
CA LEU A 57 -3.66 9.31 3.03
C LEU A 57 -4.90 10.16 2.71
N GLY A 58 -6.11 9.66 3.02
CA GLY A 58 -7.35 10.43 2.86
C GLY A 58 -7.41 11.68 3.76
N ALA A 59 -6.80 11.65 4.95
CA ALA A 59 -6.67 12.84 5.79
C ALA A 59 -5.73 13.88 5.17
N MET A 60 -4.62 13.46 4.54
CA MET A 60 -3.71 14.36 3.82
C MET A 60 -4.35 14.95 2.57
N ASP A 61 -5.12 14.17 1.81
CA ASP A 61 -5.90 14.66 0.67
C ASP A 61 -6.83 15.80 1.12
N ARG A 62 -7.65 15.56 2.15
CA ARG A 62 -8.55 16.58 2.71
C ARG A 62 -7.82 17.81 3.23
N ALA A 63 -6.68 17.65 3.91
CA ALA A 63 -5.93 18.76 4.49
C ALA A 63 -5.21 19.61 3.44
N SER A 64 -4.71 19.00 2.37
CA SER A 64 -3.95 19.69 1.31
C SER A 64 -4.83 20.14 0.13
N GLY A 65 -6.01 19.54 -0.04
CA GLY A 65 -6.83 19.66 -1.24
C GLY A 65 -6.14 19.12 -2.48
N VAL A 66 -5.28 18.10 -2.32
CA VAL A 66 -4.55 17.42 -3.40
C VAL A 66 -5.03 15.97 -3.45
N SER A 67 -5.51 15.54 -4.62
CA SER A 67 -6.10 14.20 -4.81
C SER A 67 -5.21 13.06 -4.30
N ASP A 68 -5.82 12.03 -3.70
CA ASP A 68 -5.15 10.81 -3.19
C ASP A 68 -4.06 10.20 -4.13
N PRO A 69 -4.26 10.08 -5.46
CA PRO A 69 -3.20 9.55 -6.34
C PRO A 69 -1.89 10.35 -6.30
N LEU A 70 -1.98 11.68 -6.18
CA LEU A 70 -0.83 12.58 -6.10
C LEU A 70 -0.17 12.56 -4.73
N VAL A 71 -0.96 12.41 -3.65
CA VAL A 71 -0.45 12.15 -2.30
C VAL A 71 0.36 10.85 -2.28
N ARG A 72 -0.20 9.75 -2.82
CA ARG A 72 0.49 8.46 -2.92
C ARG A 72 1.77 8.54 -3.75
N ALA A 73 1.73 9.22 -4.88
CA ALA A 73 2.92 9.42 -5.71
C ALA A 73 4.01 10.22 -4.98
N THR A 74 3.62 11.19 -4.15
CA THR A 74 4.55 11.94 -3.28
C THR A 74 5.15 11.04 -2.19
N CYS A 75 4.38 10.13 -1.58
CA CYS A 75 4.92 9.10 -0.68
C CYS A 75 5.93 8.17 -1.39
N LEU A 76 5.73 7.85 -2.66
CA LEU A 76 6.65 7.03 -3.45
C LEU A 76 7.93 7.78 -3.84
N LEU A 77 7.85 9.08 -4.11
CA LEU A 77 9.03 9.93 -4.35
C LEU A 77 10.01 9.86 -3.18
N HIS A 78 9.47 9.92 -1.96
CA HIS A 78 10.13 9.80 -0.67
C HIS A 78 10.86 8.47 -0.43
N ARG A 79 10.66 7.45 -1.28
CA ARG A 79 11.39 6.16 -1.26
C ARG A 79 12.56 6.11 -2.25
N LYS A 80 12.75 7.13 -3.07
CA LYS A 80 13.82 7.19 -4.07
C LYS A 80 15.04 7.90 -3.47
N PRO A 81 16.27 7.51 -3.85
CA PRO A 81 17.46 8.30 -3.56
C PRO A 81 17.35 9.67 -4.24
N ASP A 82 17.56 10.72 -3.47
CA ASP A 82 17.52 12.13 -3.91
C ASP A 82 18.57 12.46 -4.98
N THR A 83 19.67 11.72 -5.02
CA THR A 83 20.72 11.81 -6.06
C THR A 83 20.36 11.15 -7.39
N SER A 84 19.25 10.40 -7.46
CA SER A 84 18.91 9.62 -8.66
C SER A 84 18.17 10.44 -9.71
N VAL A 85 18.45 10.17 -11.00
CA VAL A 85 17.69 10.76 -12.12
C VAL A 85 16.18 10.46 -11.99
N THR A 86 15.83 9.27 -11.49
CA THR A 86 14.42 8.90 -11.30
C THR A 86 13.71 9.72 -10.21
N PHE A 87 14.45 10.21 -9.21
CA PHE A 87 13.93 11.15 -8.23
C PHE A 87 13.68 12.51 -8.87
N SER A 88 14.68 13.09 -9.53
CA SER A 88 14.55 14.43 -10.15
C SER A 88 13.42 14.48 -11.19
N GLN A 89 13.27 13.41 -12.00
CA GLN A 89 12.15 13.32 -12.95
C GLN A 89 10.79 13.23 -12.26
N ALA A 90 10.67 12.41 -11.21
CA ALA A 90 9.42 12.27 -10.46
C ALA A 90 9.07 13.55 -9.69
N TRP A 91 10.08 14.21 -9.10
CA TRP A 91 9.96 15.52 -8.48
C TRP A 91 9.36 16.54 -9.44
N ASN A 92 9.96 16.72 -10.62
CA ASN A 92 9.49 17.70 -11.61
C ASN A 92 8.06 17.41 -12.08
N ARG A 93 7.71 16.14 -12.31
CA ARG A 93 6.35 15.75 -12.70
C ARG A 93 5.32 16.06 -11.61
N LEU A 94 5.65 15.76 -10.36
CA LEU A 94 4.76 16.03 -9.23
C LEU A 94 4.63 17.51 -8.94
N HIS A 95 5.72 18.26 -8.99
CA HIS A 95 5.71 19.71 -8.86
C HIS A 95 4.85 20.36 -9.95
N ALA A 96 4.95 19.91 -11.21
CA ALA A 96 4.10 20.39 -12.30
C ALA A 96 2.61 20.06 -12.10
N ALA A 97 2.30 18.87 -11.58
CA ALA A 97 0.91 18.42 -11.38
C ALA A 97 0.23 19.06 -10.15
N ILE A 98 0.97 19.26 -9.06
CA ILE A 98 0.45 19.77 -7.78
C ILE A 98 0.59 21.30 -7.69
N GLY A 99 1.56 21.88 -8.39
CA GLY A 99 1.84 23.31 -8.39
C GLY A 99 2.35 23.82 -7.05
N HIS A 100 1.90 25.02 -6.65
CA HIS A 100 2.39 25.72 -5.47
C HIS A 100 2.26 24.94 -4.15
N LYS A 101 1.32 23.99 -4.07
CA LYS A 101 1.10 23.14 -2.88
C LYS A 101 2.11 22.00 -2.74
N PHE A 102 2.99 21.79 -3.72
CA PHE A 102 3.87 20.63 -3.76
C PHE A 102 4.83 20.58 -2.56
N HIS A 103 5.46 21.69 -2.23
CA HIS A 103 6.43 21.74 -1.13
C HIS A 103 5.77 21.48 0.23
N ASP A 104 4.56 22.02 0.45
CA ASP A 104 3.80 21.79 1.67
C ASP A 104 3.42 20.32 1.81
N LEU A 105 2.89 19.72 0.73
CA LEU A 105 2.56 18.30 0.71
C LEU A 105 3.80 17.41 0.91
N TYR A 106 4.91 17.72 0.24
CA TYR A 106 6.17 16.99 0.39
C TYR A 106 6.67 17.01 1.84
N THR A 107 6.56 18.16 2.49
CA THR A 107 6.93 18.35 3.91
C THR A 107 6.00 17.59 4.84
N ALA A 108 4.69 17.68 4.62
CA ALA A 108 3.69 16.96 5.41
C ALA A 108 3.90 15.44 5.32
N VAL A 109 4.17 14.92 4.11
CA VAL A 109 4.51 13.49 3.92
C VAL A 109 5.81 13.13 4.63
N SER A 110 6.83 14.00 4.60
CA SER A 110 8.10 13.76 5.31
C SER A 110 7.89 13.64 6.82
N GLN A 111 7.05 14.50 7.40
CA GLN A 111 6.73 14.49 8.84
C GLN A 111 5.92 13.26 9.24
N ALA A 112 4.93 12.87 8.45
CA ALA A 112 4.07 11.72 8.74
C ALA A 112 4.76 10.35 8.61
N ARG A 113 5.96 10.32 8.02
CA ARG A 113 6.79 9.11 7.88
C ARG A 113 7.76 8.89 9.04
N ARG A 114 7.95 9.88 9.92
CA ARG A 114 8.71 9.73 11.17
C ARG A 114 7.87 9.03 12.22
#